data_AF-A0A511MTS7-F1
#
_entry.id   AF-A0A511MTS7-F1
#
_cell.length_a   1.000
_cell.length_b   1.000
_cell.length_c   1.000
_cell.angle_alpha   90.00
_cell.angle_beta   90.00
_cell.angle_gamma   90.00
#
_symmetry.space_group_name_H-M   'P 1'
#
loop_
_entity.id
_entity.type
_entity.pdbx_description
1 polymer ?
#
loop_
_entity_poly.entity_id
_entity_poly.type
_entity_poly.pdbx_seq_one_letter_code
_entity_poly.pdbx_strand_id
1 'polypeptide(L)' 'MNAETVEAALAVAFATRLELDPAEIEPDRAIAELPGIDSLAMLRVIVDVETALGIQISDDTAYAATTVRQLAKLVAEQA' A
#
# COMPACT_ATOMS: atom_id res chain seq x y z
N MET A 1 -10.08 5.85 -10.29
CA MET A 1 -8.76 6.46 -9.92
C MET A 1 -7.64 5.76 -10.70
N ASN A 2 -6.48 6.39 -10.98
CA ASN A 2 -5.40 5.70 -11.71
C ASN A 2 -4.53 4.85 -10.76
N ALA A 3 -4.15 3.65 -11.19
CA ALA A 3 -3.32 2.73 -10.39
C ALA A 3 -1.96 3.34 -10.00
N GLU A 4 -1.35 4.14 -10.86
CA GLU A 4 -0.09 4.84 -10.59
C GLU A 4 -0.21 5.83 -9.42
N THR A 5 -1.35 6.51 -9.29
CA THR A 5 -1.62 7.44 -8.18
C THR A 5 -1.76 6.68 -6.86
N VAL A 6 -2.45 5.53 -6.88
CA VAL A 6 -2.60 4.68 -5.69
C VAL A 6 -1.26 4.05 -5.30
N GLU A 7 -0.48 3.59 -6.28
CA GLU A 7 0.86 3.02 -6.05
C GLU A 7 1.78 4.02 -5.37
N ALA A 8 1.82 5.27 -5.86
CA ALA A 8 2.61 6.34 -5.24
C ALA A 8 2.16 6.63 -3.79
N ALA A 9 0.85 6.69 -3.54
CA ALA A 9 0.32 6.90 -2.20
C ALA A 9 0.68 5.74 -1.24
N LEU A 10 0.58 4.51 -1.71
CA LEU A 10 0.99 3.31 -0.96
C LEU A 10 2.49 3.34 -0.68
N ALA A 11 3.33 3.63 -1.67
CA ALA A 11 4.78 3.69 -1.49
C ALA A 11 5.17 4.74 -0.44
N VAL A 12 4.56 5.93 -0.47
CA VAL A 12 4.77 6.98 0.55
C VAL A 12 4.30 6.52 1.92
N ALA A 13 3.14 5.87 2.02
CA ALA A 13 2.60 5.39 3.29
C ALA A 13 3.47 4.26 3.89
N PHE A 14 3.91 3.30 3.08
CA PHE A 14 4.86 2.26 3.49
C PHE A 14 6.19 2.85 3.96
N ALA A 15 6.78 3.74 3.16
CA ALA A 15 8.03 4.41 3.50
C ALA A 15 7.93 5.16 4.84
N THR A 16 6.86 5.94 5.02
CA THR A 16 6.62 6.69 6.26
C THR A 16 6.49 5.77 7.48
N ARG A 17 5.79 4.63 7.33
CA ARG A 17 5.54 3.70 8.44
C ARG A 17 6.72 2.80 8.79
N LEU A 18 7.51 2.45 7.79
CA LEU A 18 8.69 1.61 7.94
C LEU A 18 9.96 2.41 8.19
N GLU A 19 9.86 3.75 8.21
CA GLU A 19 11.00 4.67 8.33
C GLU A 19 12.04 4.43 7.21
N LEU A 20 11.54 4.07 6.02
CA LEU A 20 12.32 3.84 4.80
C LEU A 20 12.17 5.01 3.84
N ASP A 21 13.05 5.07 2.85
CA ASP A 21 12.89 6.00 1.74
C ASP A 21 11.83 5.46 0.76
N PRO A 22 10.89 6.28 0.25
CA PRO A 22 9.94 5.85 -0.77
C PRO A 22 10.62 5.32 -2.04
N ALA A 23 11.86 5.75 -2.34
CA ALA A 23 12.64 5.20 -3.44
C ALA A 23 13.11 3.74 -3.21
N GLU A 24 13.14 3.27 -1.96
CA GLU A 24 13.48 1.88 -1.62
C GLU A 24 12.26 0.94 -1.64
N ILE A 25 11.04 1.49 -1.73
CA ILE A 25 9.83 0.69 -1.85
C ILE A 25 9.67 0.22 -3.29
N GLU A 26 10.20 -0.95 -3.59
CA GLU A 26 9.99 -1.57 -4.90
C GLU A 26 8.55 -2.09 -5.04
N PRO A 27 7.79 -1.64 -6.05
CA PRO A 27 6.36 -1.95 -6.16
C PRO A 27 6.05 -3.41 -6.52
N ASP A 28 7.01 -4.12 -7.13
CA ASP A 28 6.94 -5.55 -7.43
C ASP A 28 7.46 -6.44 -6.28
N ARG A 29 8.08 -5.85 -5.26
CA ARG A 29 8.55 -6.61 -4.10
C ARG A 29 7.38 -7.05 -3.25
N ALA A 30 7.49 -8.24 -2.68
CA ALA A 30 6.50 -8.74 -1.74
C ALA A 30 6.45 -7.82 -0.51
N ILE A 31 5.26 -7.36 -0.13
CA ILE A 31 5.07 -6.48 1.03
C ILE A 31 5.60 -7.16 2.30
N ALA A 32 5.42 -8.47 2.42
CA ALA A 32 5.91 -9.27 3.55
C ALA A 32 7.45 -9.35 3.64
N GLU A 33 8.18 -9.02 2.57
CA GLU A 33 9.65 -8.98 2.56
C GLU A 33 10.21 -7.57 2.85
N LEU A 34 9.34 -6.59 3.09
CA LEU A 34 9.76 -5.26 3.50
C LEU A 34 10.28 -5.31 4.94
N PRO A 35 11.43 -4.67 5.23
CA PRO A 35 11.98 -4.65 6.58
C PRO A 35 11.05 -3.86 7.52
N GLY A 36 10.76 -4.43 8.69
CA GLY A 36 9.91 -3.79 9.71
C GLY A 36 8.40 -3.90 9.44
N ILE A 37 7.98 -4.66 8.43
CA ILE A 37 6.56 -4.88 8.16
C ILE A 37 5.98 -5.91 9.14
N ASP A 38 4.84 -5.55 9.72
CA ASP A 38 4.01 -6.40 10.58
C ASP A 38 2.54 -6.18 10.23
N SER A 39 1.64 -7.08 10.67
CA SER A 39 0.20 -6.95 10.40
C SER A 39 -0.39 -5.61 10.85
N LEU A 40 0.11 -5.04 11.96
CA LEU A 40 -0.30 -3.71 12.44
C LEU A 40 0.24 -2.58 11.56
N ALA A 41 1.48 -2.70 11.07
CA ALA A 41 2.05 -1.72 10.15
C ALA A 41 1.28 -1.70 8.83
N MET A 42 0.92 -2.88 8.30
CA MET A 42 0.10 -3.00 7.10
C MET A 42 -1.28 -2.33 7.28
N LEU A 43 -1.99 -2.60 8.38
CA LEU A 43 -3.27 -1.94 8.67
C LEU A 43 -3.13 -0.41 8.74
N ARG A 44 -2.07 0.10 9.37
CA ARG A 44 -1.83 1.55 9.44
C ARG A 44 -1.59 2.17 8.06
N VAL A 45 -0.82 1.50 7.21
CA VAL A 45 -0.59 1.93 5.83
C VAL A 45 -1.91 2.01 5.06
N ILE A 46 -2.77 0.98 5.17
CA ILE A 46 -4.09 0.98 4.53
C ILE A 46 -4.91 2.19 4.98
N VAL A 47 -5.00 2.43 6.29
CA VAL A 47 -5.74 3.57 6.85
C VAL A 47 -5.18 4.92 6.39
N ASP A 48 -3.85 5.06 6.30
CA ASP A 48 -3.22 6.28 5.78
C ASP A 48 -3.59 6.52 4.32
N VAL A 49 -3.57 5.47 3.49
CA VAL A 49 -3.94 5.56 2.07
C VAL A 49 -5.43 5.85 1.89
N GLU A 50 -6.31 5.19 2.64
CA GLU A 50 -7.74 5.47 2.68
C GLU A 50 -8.01 6.94 3.03
N THR A 51 -7.32 7.46 4.05
CA THR A 51 -7.45 8.85 4.48
C THR A 51 -6.88 9.83 3.44
N ALA A 52 -5.72 9.52 2.86
CA ALA A 52 -5.05 10.38 1.88
C ALA A 52 -5.82 10.47 0.56
N LEU A 53 -6.40 9.37 0.10
CA LEU A 53 -7.14 9.28 -1.16
C LEU A 53 -8.65 9.46 -0.99
N GLY A 54 -9.17 9.44 0.24
CA GLY A 54 -10.60 9.52 0.53
C GLY A 54 -11.38 8.29 0.04
N ILE A 55 -10.77 7.11 0.12
CA ILE A 55 -11.33 5.84 -0.34
C ILE A 55 -11.47 4.85 0.82
N GLN A 56 -12.11 3.71 0.56
CA GLN A 56 -12.16 2.59 1.48
C GLN A 56 -11.62 1.33 0.79
N ILE A 57 -10.67 0.64 1.44
CA ILE A 57 -10.03 -0.57 0.95
C ILE A 57 -10.61 -1.73 1.76
N SER A 58 -11.28 -2.67 1.09
CA SER A 58 -11.79 -3.86 1.77
C SER A 58 -10.66 -4.76 2.25
N ASP A 59 -10.90 -5.47 3.35
CA ASP A 59 -9.93 -6.39 3.95
C ASP A 59 -9.52 -7.45 2.93
N ASP A 60 -10.48 -8.00 2.19
CA ASP A 60 -10.23 -8.98 1.12
C ASP A 60 -9.21 -8.47 0.09
N THR A 61 -9.30 -7.19 -0.29
CA THR A 61 -8.36 -6.55 -1.21
C THR A 61 -6.98 -6.36 -0.60
N ALA A 62 -6.92 -5.91 0.65
CA ALA A 62 -5.67 -5.74 1.38
C ALA A 62 -4.94 -7.09 1.58
N TYR A 63 -5.69 -8.17 1.84
CA TYR A 63 -5.15 -9.52 2.03
C TYR A 63 -4.87 -10.26 0.72
N ALA A 64 -5.59 -9.97 -0.36
CA ALA A 64 -5.36 -10.59 -1.67
C ALA A 64 -4.09 -10.04 -2.35
N ALA A 65 -3.68 -8.82 -2.01
CA ALA A 65 -2.49 -8.21 -2.57
C ALA A 65 -1.21 -8.75 -1.93
N THR A 66 -0.27 -9.21 -2.75
CA THR A 66 1.06 -9.64 -2.28
C THR A 66 2.14 -8.56 -2.46
N THR A 67 1.92 -7.62 -3.37
CA THR A 67 2.84 -6.53 -3.71
C THR A 67 2.11 -5.18 -3.70
N VAL A 68 2.87 -4.08 -3.57
CA VAL A 68 2.31 -2.73 -3.59
C VAL A 68 1.62 -2.44 -4.93
N ARG A 69 2.18 -2.90 -6.05
CA ARG A 69 1.57 -2.78 -7.38
C ARG A 69 0.24 -3.51 -7.49
N GLN A 70 0.17 -4.73 -6.96
CA GLN A 70 -1.09 -5.50 -6.96
C GLN A 70 -2.15 -4.79 -6.14
N LEU A 71 -1.79 -4.31 -4.94
CA LEU A 71 -2.71 -3.55 -4.10
C LEU A 71 -3.21 -2.29 -4.80
N ALA A 72 -2.30 -1.51 -5.38
CA ALA A 72 -2.64 -0.31 -6.13
C ALA A 72 -3.63 -0.58 -7.28
N LYS A 73 -3.40 -1.68 -8.01
CA LYS A 73 -4.28 -2.10 -9.10
C LYS A 73 -5.67 -2.48 -8.58
N LEU A 74 -5.74 -3.34 -7.57
CA LEU A 74 -7.03 -3.79 -7.01
C LEU A 74 -7.84 -2.63 -6.41
N VAL A 75 -7.16 -1.66 -5.79
CA VAL A 75 -7.80 -0.46 -5.25
C VAL A 75 -8.28 0.46 -6.37
N ALA A 76 -7.47 0.65 -7.43
CA ALA A 76 -7.87 1.45 -8.58
C ALA A 76 -9.04 0.83 -9.38
N GLU A 77 -9.16 -0.49 -9.40
CA GLU A 77 -10.30 -1.20 -9.99
C GLU A 77 -11.60 -1.04 -9.18
N GLN A 78 -11.50 -0.65 -7.90
CA GLN A 78 -12.65 -0.47 -7.00
C GLN A 78 -13.06 0.99 -6.79
N ALA A 79 -12.25 1.96 -7.25
CA ALA A 79 -12.46 3.39 -7.05
C ALA A 79 -12.79 4.14 -8.36
#